data_AF-A0A945L4U9-F1
#
_entry.id   AF-A0A945L4U9-F1
#
_cell.length_a   1.000
_cell.length_b   1.000
_cell.length_c   1.000
_cell.angle_alpha   90.00
_cell.angle_beta   90.00
_cell.angle_gamma   90.00
#
_symmetry.space_group_name_H-M   'P 1'
#
loop_
_entity.id
_entity.type
_entity.pdbx_description
1 polymer ?
#
loop_
_entity_poly.entity_id
_entity_poly.type
_entity_poly.pdbx_seq_one_letter_code
_entity_poly.pdbx_strand_id
1 'polypeptide(L)'
;MTHPVTWSYLVNIPLTSFVFWGTSIFFKGWGDRYKADADHFFEDLERPVDFEKEVGKDNTVFQAKTVGRLALVYGSFVSVLLFVPNPIEGGIAIGGVAGVILCVGAGLTFYARRRLVKENNEGPA
;
A
#
# COMPACT_ATOMS: atom_id res chain seq x y z
N MET A 1 -0.51 -5.03 -35.71
CA MET A 1 0.88 -5.02 -35.22
C MET A 1 0.85 -5.60 -33.81
N THR A 2 1.25 -6.86 -33.63
CA THR A 2 1.39 -7.48 -32.30
C THR A 2 2.66 -6.92 -31.65
N HIS A 3 2.57 -6.42 -30.42
CA HIS A 3 3.75 -5.95 -29.70
C HIS A 3 4.77 -7.10 -29.56
N PRO A 4 6.09 -6.82 -29.59
CA PRO A 4 7.14 -7.84 -29.62
C PRO A 4 7.15 -8.79 -28.41
N VAL A 5 6.41 -8.43 -27.34
CA VAL A 5 6.31 -9.20 -26.09
C VAL A 5 5.06 -10.08 -26.01
N THR A 6 4.09 -9.93 -26.92
CA THR A 6 2.82 -10.68 -26.85
C THR A 6 3.04 -12.19 -26.92
N TRP A 7 4.01 -12.64 -27.73
CA TRP A 7 4.40 -14.05 -27.81
C TRP A 7 4.98 -14.58 -26.50
N SER A 8 5.77 -13.76 -25.81
CA SER A 8 6.38 -14.14 -24.53
C SER A 8 5.32 -14.37 -23.45
N TYR A 9 4.24 -13.59 -23.43
CA TYR A 9 3.13 -13.76 -22.49
C TYR A 9 2.30 -15.01 -22.79
N LEU A 10 1.97 -15.25 -24.07
CA LEU A 10 1.18 -16.41 -24.48
C LEU A 10 1.87 -17.74 -24.19
N VAL A 11 3.20 -17.76 -24.13
CA VAL A 11 3.97 -18.96 -23.81
C VAL A 11 4.29 -19.05 -22.31
N ASN A 12 4.73 -17.95 -21.68
CA ASN A 12 5.12 -18.00 -20.27
C ASN A 12 3.94 -18.24 -19.34
N ILE A 13 2.77 -17.62 -19.59
CA ILE A 13 1.64 -17.73 -18.67
C ILE A 13 1.14 -19.18 -18.59
N PRO A 14 0.87 -19.90 -19.69
CA PRO A 14 0.47 -21.31 -19.61
C PRO A 14 1.58 -22.20 -19.08
N LEU A 15 2.84 -21.97 -19.48
CA LEU A 15 3.98 -22.78 -19.03
C LEU A 15 4.18 -22.69 -17.52
N THR A 16 4.20 -21.46 -16.98
CA THR A 16 4.36 -21.23 -15.53
C THR A 16 3.15 -21.73 -14.74
N SER A 17 1.92 -21.52 -15.25
CA SER A 17 0.71 -22.03 -14.60
C SER A 17 0.71 -23.57 -14.54
N PHE A 18 1.14 -24.24 -15.62
CA PHE A 18 1.20 -25.70 -15.66
C PHE A 18 2.26 -26.26 -14.71
N VAL A 19 3.44 -25.64 -14.66
CA VAL A 19 4.50 -26.03 -13.71
C VAL A 19 4.04 -25.82 -12.27
N PHE A 20 3.43 -24.67 -11.96
CA PHE A 20 2.89 -24.37 -10.64
C PHE A 20 1.83 -25.40 -10.22
N TRP A 21 0.87 -25.69 -11.09
CA TRP A 21 -0.16 -26.69 -10.80
C TRP A 21 0.44 -28.10 -10.64
N GLY A 22 1.43 -28.44 -11.47
CA GLY A 22 2.20 -29.68 -11.35
C GLY A 22 2.89 -29.82 -10.00
N THR A 23 3.47 -28.74 -9.45
CA THR A 23 4.10 -28.79 -8.12
C THR A 23 3.10 -29.09 -7.00
N SER A 24 1.83 -28.69 -7.16
CA SER A 24 0.77 -29.01 -6.20
C SER A 24 0.40 -30.51 -6.19
N ILE A 25 0.55 -31.22 -7.31
CA ILE A 25 0.24 -32.67 -7.39
C ILE A 25 1.29 -33.49 -6.63
N PHE A 26 2.54 -33.01 -6.58
CA PHE A 26 3.62 -33.67 -5.84
C PHE A 26 3.67 -33.27 -4.35
N PHE A 27 2.76 -32.40 -3.91
CA PHE A 27 2.71 -31.95 -2.52
C PHE A 27 2.12 -33.05 -1.62
N LYS A 28 2.94 -33.62 -0.72
CA LYS A 28 2.57 -34.74 0.17
C LYS A 28 1.84 -34.32 1.46
N GLY A 29 1.29 -33.12 1.49
CA GLY A 29 0.64 -32.58 2.68
C GLY A 29 1.63 -32.05 3.71
N TRP A 30 1.10 -31.34 4.71
CA TRP A 30 1.86 -30.79 5.81
C TRP A 30 1.93 -31.78 6.98
N GLY A 31 3.08 -31.86 7.66
CA GLY A 31 3.23 -32.66 8.88
C GLY A 31 2.39 -32.13 10.04
N ASP A 32 2.13 -32.99 11.03
CA ASP A 32 1.18 -32.68 12.12
C ASP A 32 1.56 -31.43 12.93
N ARG A 33 2.88 -31.16 13.08
CA ARG A 33 3.37 -29.93 13.70
C ARG A 33 2.91 -28.66 12.96
N TYR A 34 2.95 -28.65 11.63
CA TYR A 34 2.53 -27.50 10.84
C TYR A 34 1.01 -27.28 10.93
N LYS A 35 0.23 -28.37 11.00
CA LYS A 35 -1.23 -28.26 11.20
C LYS A 35 -1.55 -27.65 12.56
N ALA A 36 -0.86 -28.09 13.62
CA ALA A 36 -1.02 -27.53 14.96
C ALA A 36 -0.62 -26.04 15.01
N ASP A 37 0.48 -25.66 14.35
CA ASP A 37 0.90 -24.25 14.24
C ASP A 37 -0.14 -23.42 13.48
N ALA A 38 -0.74 -23.97 12.42
CA ALA A 38 -1.79 -23.32 11.66
C ALA A 38 -3.07 -23.14 12.49
N ASP A 39 -3.50 -24.17 13.24
CA ASP A 39 -4.67 -24.10 14.12
C ASP A 39 -4.47 -23.03 15.21
N HIS A 40 -3.29 -22.99 15.84
CA HIS A 40 -2.97 -21.96 16.83
C HIS A 40 -2.97 -20.55 16.22
N PHE A 41 -2.47 -20.41 14.98
CA PHE A 41 -2.53 -19.14 14.27
C PHE A 41 -3.97 -18.69 14.00
N PHE A 42 -4.87 -19.59 13.61
CA PHE A 42 -6.28 -19.26 13.42
C PHE A 42 -6.98 -18.90 14.73
N GLU A 43 -6.65 -19.59 15.82
CA GLU A 43 -7.16 -19.26 17.16
C GLU A 43 -6.67 -17.86 17.63
N ASP A 44 -5.41 -17.52 17.35
CA ASP A 44 -4.88 -16.19 17.63
C ASP A 44 -5.56 -15.10 16.77
N LEU A 45 -5.89 -15.41 15.51
CA LEU A 45 -6.63 -14.49 14.63
C LEU A 45 -8.06 -14.23 15.08
N GLU A 46 -8.74 -15.23 15.65
CA GLU A 46 -10.10 -15.08 16.17
C GLU A 46 -10.13 -14.40 17.55
N ARG A 47 -8.98 -14.31 18.23
CA ARG A 47 -8.88 -13.62 19.52
C ARG A 47 -9.22 -12.13 19.34
N PRO A 48 -10.17 -11.58 20.11
CA PRO A 48 -10.53 -10.18 20.00
C PRO A 48 -9.36 -9.28 20.43
N VAL A 49 -9.07 -8.28 19.61
CA VAL A 49 -7.99 -7.30 19.85
C VAL A 49 -8.38 -6.38 21.00
N ASP A 50 -7.56 -6.34 22.06
CA ASP A 50 -7.66 -5.36 23.13
C ASP A 50 -6.94 -4.07 22.72
N PHE A 51 -7.67 -3.17 22.04
CA PHE A 51 -7.11 -1.93 21.50
C PHE A 51 -6.49 -1.02 22.56
N GLU A 52 -7.01 -1.03 23.78
CA GLU A 52 -6.55 -0.16 24.86
C GLU A 52 -5.18 -0.64 25.37
N LYS A 53 -4.99 -1.96 25.45
CA LYS A 53 -3.76 -2.60 25.93
C LYS A 53 -2.69 -2.76 24.85
N GLU A 54 -3.09 -3.02 23.61
CA GLU A 54 -2.17 -3.42 22.52
C GLU A 54 -1.78 -2.28 21.58
N VAL A 55 -2.69 -1.34 21.29
CA VAL A 55 -2.45 -0.26 20.32
C VAL A 55 -2.12 1.08 21.01
N GLY A 56 -2.64 1.28 22.23
CA GLY A 56 -2.45 2.52 23.00
C GLY A 56 -3.35 3.67 22.52
N LYS A 57 -2.98 4.91 22.85
CA LYS A 57 -3.74 6.12 22.46
C LYS A 57 -3.81 6.27 20.93
N ASP A 58 -4.96 6.71 20.43
CA ASP A 58 -5.18 6.96 19.00
C ASP A 58 -4.07 7.83 18.40
N ASN A 59 -3.33 7.25 17.45
CA ASN A 59 -2.21 7.90 16.77
C ASN A 59 -2.54 8.25 15.31
N THR A 60 -3.80 8.08 14.89
CA THR A 60 -4.26 8.29 13.50
C THR A 60 -3.94 9.68 13.00
N VAL A 61 -4.10 10.71 13.84
CA VAL A 61 -3.85 12.11 13.49
C VAL A 61 -2.36 12.36 13.20
N PHE A 62 -1.46 11.79 14.00
CA PHE A 62 -0.02 11.90 13.78
C PHE A 62 0.44 11.09 12.57
N GLN A 63 -0.13 9.90 12.34
CA GLN A 63 0.13 9.12 11.14
C GLN A 63 -0.30 9.87 9.88
N ALA A 64 -1.53 10.40 9.86
CA ALA A 64 -2.04 11.22 8.75
C ALA A 64 -1.16 12.45 8.49
N LYS A 65 -0.69 13.14 9.54
CA LYS A 65 0.24 14.27 9.44
C LYS A 65 1.58 13.85 8.82
N THR A 66 2.12 12.71 9.24
CA THR A 66 3.42 12.22 8.79
C THR A 66 3.36 11.78 7.33
N VAL A 67 2.40 10.92 6.99
CA VAL A 67 2.17 10.44 5.63
C VAL A 67 1.83 11.61 4.71
N GLY A 68 0.98 12.54 5.14
CA GLY A 68 0.62 13.73 4.37
C GLY A 68 1.83 14.60 4.04
N ARG A 69 2.74 14.83 5.00
CA ARG A 69 3.98 15.59 4.78
C ARG A 69 4.93 14.88 3.82
N LEU A 70 5.12 13.57 4.00
CA LEU A 70 5.97 12.77 3.11
C LEU A 70 5.44 12.79 1.68
N ALA A 71 4.13 12.61 1.49
CA ALA A 71 3.49 12.70 0.19
C ALA A 71 3.70 14.06 -0.47
N LEU A 72 3.59 15.18 0.26
CA LEU A 72 3.86 16.50 -0.29
C LEU A 72 5.32 16.66 -0.73
N VAL A 73 6.28 16.14 0.04
CA VAL A 73 7.71 16.18 -0.33
C VAL A 73 7.97 15.34 -1.58
N TYR A 74 7.48 14.10 -1.62
CA TYR A 74 7.68 13.25 -2.79
C TYR A 74 6.95 13.75 -4.03
N GLY A 75 5.69 14.19 -3.90
CA GLY A 75 4.92 14.74 -5.00
C GLY A 75 5.55 16.01 -5.59
N SER A 76 6.13 16.86 -4.75
CA SER A 76 6.89 18.03 -5.22
C SER A 76 8.17 17.64 -5.93
N PHE A 77 8.90 16.64 -5.44
CA PHE A 77 10.09 16.11 -6.12
C PHE A 77 9.75 15.48 -7.48
N VAL A 78 8.67 14.68 -7.57
CA VAL A 78 8.19 14.11 -8.84
C VAL A 78 7.76 15.21 -9.81
N SER A 79 7.18 16.31 -9.31
CA SER A 79 6.80 17.45 -10.15
C SER A 79 8.00 18.10 -10.84
N VAL A 80 9.21 18.01 -10.25
CA VAL A 80 10.44 18.51 -10.88
C VAL A 80 10.73 17.80 -12.20
N LEU A 81 10.29 16.54 -12.37
CA LEU A 81 10.47 15.80 -13.63
C LEU A 81 9.70 16.41 -14.80
N LEU A 82 8.71 17.28 -14.55
CA LEU A 82 8.05 18.04 -15.62
C LEU A 82 8.98 19.04 -16.31
N PHE A 83 10.05 19.47 -15.66
CA PHE A 83 11.06 20.34 -16.28
C PHE A 83 12.01 19.59 -17.22
N VAL A 84 12.05 18.26 -17.15
CA VAL A 84 12.83 17.44 -18.08
C VAL A 84 12.09 17.40 -19.42
N PRO A 85 12.74 17.74 -20.54
CA PRO A 85 12.09 17.74 -21.84
C PRO A 85 11.60 16.33 -22.18
N ASN A 86 10.27 16.16 -22.22
CA ASN A 86 9.61 14.92 -22.57
C ASN A 86 8.54 15.16 -23.67
N PRO A 87 8.13 14.11 -24.40
CA PRO A 87 6.94 14.17 -25.25
C PRO A 87 5.70 14.46 -24.41
N ILE A 88 4.79 15.30 -24.89
CA ILE A 88 3.60 15.79 -24.14
C ILE A 88 2.86 14.68 -23.37
N GLU A 89 2.74 13.49 -23.95
CA GLU A 89 2.13 12.30 -23.32
C GLU A 89 2.82 11.91 -22.00
N GLY A 90 4.15 11.92 -21.97
CA GLY A 90 4.94 11.68 -20.76
C GLY A 90 4.75 12.77 -19.71
N GLY A 91 4.63 14.03 -20.13
CA GLY A 91 4.38 15.17 -19.26
C GLY A 91 3.02 15.09 -18.58
N ILE A 92 1.98 14.70 -19.33
CA ILE A 92 0.65 14.46 -18.77
C ILE A 92 0.66 13.32 -17.77
N ALA A 93 1.36 12.21 -18.06
CA ALA A 93 1.48 11.09 -17.14
C ALA A 93 2.20 11.48 -15.83
N ILE A 94 3.34 12.16 -15.93
CA ILE A 94 4.10 12.65 -14.75
C ILE A 94 3.25 13.65 -13.96
N GLY A 95 2.61 14.60 -14.62
CA GLY A 95 1.76 15.61 -13.99
C GLY A 95 0.55 15.00 -13.28
N GLY A 96 -0.07 13.99 -13.89
CA GLY A 96 -1.18 13.25 -13.29
C GLY A 96 -0.76 12.53 -12.02
N VAL A 97 0.35 11.79 -12.05
CA VAL A 97 0.87 11.08 -10.87
C VAL A 97 1.28 12.06 -9.76
N ALA A 98 2.06 13.09 -10.11
CA ALA A 98 2.49 14.11 -9.15
C ALA A 98 1.28 14.83 -8.52
N GLY A 99 0.28 15.17 -9.34
CA GLY A 99 -0.96 15.81 -8.91
C GLY A 99 -1.73 14.96 -7.90
N VAL A 100 -1.92 13.67 -8.17
CA VAL A 100 -2.62 12.77 -7.23
C VAL A 100 -1.87 12.68 -5.89
N ILE A 101 -0.55 12.51 -5.93
CA ILE A 101 0.28 12.44 -4.71
C ILE A 101 0.14 13.73 -3.89
N LEU A 102 0.22 14.90 -4.54
CA LEU A 102 0.08 16.20 -3.88
C LEU A 102 -1.33 16.42 -3.32
N CYS A 103 -2.37 16.05 -4.05
CA CYS A 103 -3.77 16.16 -3.61
C CYS A 103 -4.03 15.31 -2.36
N VAL A 104 -3.58 14.05 -2.35
CA VAL A 104 -3.72 13.16 -1.20
C VAL A 104 -2.91 13.69 -0.01
N GLY A 105 -1.66 14.10 -0.25
CA GLY A 105 -0.80 14.66 0.79
C GLY A 105 -1.38 15.92 1.43
N ALA A 106 -1.94 16.82 0.62
CA ALA A 106 -2.61 18.03 1.09
C ALA A 106 -3.87 17.69 1.89
N GLY A 107 -4.70 16.75 1.40
CA GLY A 107 -5.91 16.29 2.09
C GLY A 107 -5.62 15.71 3.48
N LEU A 108 -4.63 14.81 3.58
CA LEU A 108 -4.21 14.22 4.85
C LEU A 108 -3.62 15.27 5.81
N THR A 109 -2.80 16.19 5.30
CA THR A 109 -2.22 17.27 6.12
C THR A 109 -3.30 18.22 6.63
N PHE A 110 -4.30 18.53 5.81
CA PHE A 110 -5.42 19.38 6.18
C PHE A 110 -6.33 18.71 7.22
N TYR A 111 -6.65 17.43 7.02
CA TYR A 111 -7.38 16.62 7.99
C TYR A 111 -6.68 16.62 9.36
N ALA A 112 -5.39 16.32 9.38
CA ALA A 112 -4.62 16.28 10.62
C ALA A 112 -4.57 17.65 11.32
N ARG A 113 -4.37 18.74 10.55
CA ARG A 113 -4.40 20.11 11.11
C ARG A 113 -5.75 20.43 11.76
N ARG A 114 -6.87 20.13 11.09
CA ARG A 114 -8.22 20.39 11.62
C ARG A 114 -8.49 19.61 12.91
N ARG A 115 -8.06 18.34 12.97
CA ARG A 115 -8.21 17.50 14.17
C ARG A 115 -7.37 18.01 15.35
N LEU A 116 -6.10 18.33 15.13
CA LEU A 116 -5.22 18.86 16.17
C LEU A 116 -5.70 20.21 16.73
N VAL A 117 -6.23 21.10 15.89
CA VAL A 117 -6.82 22.37 16.38
C VAL A 117 -8.04 22.10 17.26
N LYS A 118 -8.89 21.13 16.88
CA LYS A 118 -10.06 20.77 17.68
C LYS A 118 -9.67 20.21 19.05
N GLU A 119 -8.72 19.29 19.10
CA GLU A 119 -8.20 18.72 20.36
C GLU A 119 -7.59 19.79 21.28
N ASN A 120 -6.84 20.74 20.72
CA ASN A 120 -6.27 21.85 21.50
C ASN A 120 -7.34 22.79 22.09
N ASN A 121 -8.50 22.93 21.44
CA ASN A 121 -9.58 23.80 21.89
C ASN A 121 -10.50 23.12 22.91
N GLU A 122 -10.64 21.80 22.86
CA GLU A 122 -11.51 21.02 23.76
C GLU A 122 -10.76 20.54 25.02
N GLY A 123 -9.42 20.60 25.04
CA GLY A 123 -8.59 20.06 26.13
C GLY A 123 -8.51 18.53 26.06
N PRO A 124 -7.48 17.89 26.65
CA PRO A 124 -7.38 16.43 26.62
C PRO A 124 -8.57 15.82 27.36
N ALA A 125 -9.39 15.04 26.65
CA ALA A 125 -10.39 14.15 27.24
C ALA A 125 -9.73 13.09 28.14
#